data_AF-A0A2V7HT36-F1
#
_entry.id   AF-A0A2V7HT36-F1
#
_cell.length_a   1.000
_cell.length_b   1.000
_cell.length_c   1.000
_cell.angle_alpha   90.00
_cell.angle_beta   90.00
_cell.angle_gamma   90.00
#
_symmetry.space_group_name_H-M   'P 1'
#
loop_
_entity.id
_entity.type
_entity.pdbx_description
1 polymer ?
#
loop_
_entity_poly.entity_id
_entity_poly.type
_entity_poly.pdbx_seq_one_letter_code
_entity_poly.pdbx_strand_id
1 'polypeptide(L)'
;MGASADDVNDNQKHERQLQADAKQLDADAARASSTPDGQRRVAERIAKEFKVQTSVVTDLRNRIGGYGQATIALALSQELMKTNKTLSQPAALEQVVALRQARKGWGAIAKELGVKLGHVVSEVKKAEKATDHVAGKLDKADKDKVAKAEKPEKIEKLEKMEKPAKPEKPGR
;
A
#
# COMPACT_ATOMS: atom_id res chain seq x y z
N MET A 1 -35.83 5.91 18.37
CA MET A 1 -35.41 6.05 16.97
C MET A 1 -34.71 4.76 16.54
N GLY A 2 -35.42 3.85 15.88
CA GLY A 2 -34.86 2.60 15.37
C GLY A 2 -34.23 2.82 13.99
N ALA A 3 -32.98 2.43 13.81
CA ALA A 3 -32.42 2.32 12.47
C ALA A 3 -33.18 1.22 11.72
N SER A 4 -33.75 1.54 10.56
CA SER A 4 -34.46 0.58 9.70
C SER A 4 -33.59 -0.65 9.43
N ALA A 5 -34.20 -1.83 9.41
CA ALA A 5 -33.51 -3.10 9.16
C ALA A 5 -32.74 -3.10 7.82
N ASP A 6 -33.21 -2.33 6.85
CA ASP A 6 -32.56 -2.12 5.56
C ASP A 6 -31.18 -1.42 5.71
N ASP A 7 -31.11 -0.37 6.52
CA ASP A 7 -29.88 0.39 6.79
C ASP A 7 -28.82 -0.46 7.51
N VAL A 8 -29.27 -1.37 8.40
CA VAL A 8 -28.38 -2.32 9.09
C VAL A 8 -27.79 -3.34 8.11
N ASN A 9 -28.61 -3.87 7.19
CA ASN A 9 -28.19 -4.89 6.25
C ASN A 9 -27.22 -4.34 5.19
N ASP A 10 -27.47 -3.14 4.67
CA ASP A 10 -26.56 -2.44 3.77
C ASP A 10 -25.22 -2.12 4.46
N ASN A 11 -25.25 -1.66 5.71
CA ASN A 11 -24.03 -1.38 6.46
C ASN A 11 -23.19 -2.64 6.71
N GLN A 12 -23.83 -3.78 6.99
CA GLN A 12 -23.15 -5.07 7.15
C GLN A 12 -22.52 -5.55 5.84
N LYS A 13 -23.22 -5.37 4.71
CA LYS A 13 -22.69 -5.72 3.38
C LYS A 13 -21.48 -4.87 3.01
N HIS A 14 -21.57 -3.56 3.24
CA HIS A 14 -20.45 -2.65 3.04
C HIS A 14 -19.27 -3.00 3.96
N GLU A 15 -19.51 -3.30 5.24
CA GLU A 15 -18.45 -3.73 6.17
C GLU A 15 -17.73 -4.99 5.68
N ARG A 16 -18.48 -6.01 5.24
CA ARG A 16 -17.89 -7.24 4.68
C ARG A 16 -17.03 -6.95 3.46
N GLN A 17 -17.50 -6.08 2.57
CA GLN A 17 -16.76 -5.67 1.38
C GLN A 17 -15.45 -4.96 1.78
N LEU A 18 -15.55 -3.98 2.69
CA LEU A 18 -14.42 -3.25 3.26
C LEU A 18 -13.38 -4.17 3.88
N GLN A 19 -13.83 -5.17 4.64
CA GLN A 19 -12.95 -6.14 5.26
C GLN A 19 -12.29 -7.06 4.24
N ALA A 20 -12.99 -7.43 3.17
CA ALA A 20 -12.41 -8.19 2.06
C ALA A 20 -11.33 -7.38 1.32
N ASP A 21 -11.63 -6.13 0.96
CA ASP A 21 -10.70 -5.24 0.26
C ASP A 21 -9.46 -4.94 1.12
N ALA A 22 -9.64 -4.70 2.43
CA ALA A 22 -8.52 -4.55 3.36
C ALA A 22 -7.69 -5.82 3.50
N LYS A 23 -8.31 -7.00 3.59
CA LYS A 23 -7.58 -8.26 3.66
C LYS A 23 -6.79 -8.52 2.37
N GLN A 24 -7.32 -8.07 1.24
CA GLN A 24 -6.60 -8.13 -0.03
C GLN A 24 -5.40 -7.18 -0.05
N LEU A 25 -5.54 -5.93 0.42
CA LEU A 25 -4.43 -5.00 0.59
C LEU A 25 -3.33 -5.54 1.52
N ASP A 26 -3.72 -6.19 2.62
CA ASP A 26 -2.76 -6.83 3.51
C ASP A 26 -2.09 -8.05 2.86
N ALA A 27 -2.82 -8.86 2.08
CA ALA A 27 -2.25 -9.95 1.31
C ALA A 27 -1.32 -9.46 0.20
N ASP A 28 -1.67 -8.37 -0.47
CA ASP A 28 -0.88 -7.70 -1.49
C ASP A 28 0.41 -7.13 -0.91
N ALA A 29 0.29 -6.42 0.21
CA ALA A 29 1.43 -5.94 0.96
C ALA A 29 2.28 -7.08 1.53
N ALA A 30 1.69 -8.21 1.89
CA ALA A 30 2.42 -9.41 2.31
C ALA A 30 3.14 -10.08 1.13
N ARG A 31 2.53 -10.14 -0.06
CA ARG A 31 3.23 -10.57 -1.29
C ARG A 31 4.37 -9.63 -1.65
N ALA A 32 4.14 -8.32 -1.53
CA ALA A 32 5.14 -7.29 -1.74
C ALA A 32 6.19 -7.25 -0.61
N SER A 33 5.90 -7.80 0.57
CA SER A 33 6.80 -7.81 1.73
C SER A 33 8.03 -8.70 1.59
N SER A 34 8.11 -9.50 0.52
CA SER A 34 9.37 -10.08 0.05
C SER A 34 10.44 -9.02 -0.20
N THR A 35 10.05 -7.73 -0.38
CA THR A 35 10.97 -6.60 -0.40
C THR A 35 10.48 -5.43 0.48
N PRO A 36 11.38 -4.74 1.20
CA PRO A 36 11.04 -3.50 1.91
C PRO A 36 10.61 -2.37 0.96
N ASP A 37 11.01 -2.43 -0.31
CA ASP A 37 10.56 -1.49 -1.36
C ASP A 37 9.07 -1.69 -1.66
N GLY A 38 8.60 -2.93 -1.77
CA GLY A 38 7.21 -3.25 -2.09
C GLY A 38 6.22 -2.69 -1.06
N GLN A 39 6.51 -2.85 0.23
CA GLN A 39 5.73 -2.25 1.32
C GLN A 39 5.70 -0.72 1.24
N ARG A 40 6.84 -0.08 0.91
CA ARG A 40 6.88 1.38 0.70
C ARG A 40 6.03 1.80 -0.48
N ARG A 41 6.05 1.08 -1.60
CA ARG A 41 5.20 1.38 -2.76
C ARG A 41 3.72 1.30 -2.42
N VAL A 42 3.30 0.30 -1.66
CA VAL A 42 1.92 0.20 -1.16
C VAL A 42 1.57 1.43 -0.32
N ALA A 43 2.43 1.78 0.64
CA ALA A 43 2.24 2.95 1.49
C ALA A 43 2.17 4.25 0.67
N GLU A 44 3.04 4.43 -0.33
CA GLU A 44 3.07 5.60 -1.21
C GLU A 44 1.82 5.71 -2.08
N ARG A 45 1.28 4.60 -2.58
CA ARG A 45 0.05 4.59 -3.37
C ARG A 45 -1.15 4.98 -2.53
N ILE A 46 -1.28 4.40 -1.34
CA ILE A 46 -2.32 4.76 -0.37
C ILE A 46 -2.18 6.24 -0.01
N ALA A 47 -0.97 6.68 0.35
CA ALA A 47 -0.68 8.08 0.68
C ALA A 47 -1.11 9.04 -0.43
N LYS A 48 -0.83 8.69 -1.70
CA LYS A 48 -1.20 9.50 -2.86
C LYS A 48 -2.70 9.54 -3.11
N GLU A 49 -3.42 8.43 -2.94
CA GLU A 49 -4.88 8.38 -3.12
C GLU A 49 -5.58 9.23 -2.05
N PHE A 50 -5.17 9.10 -0.79
CA PHE A 50 -5.77 9.84 0.34
C PHE A 50 -5.16 11.23 0.56
N LYS A 51 -4.19 11.64 -0.26
CA LYS A 51 -3.40 12.88 -0.10
C LYS A 51 -2.85 13.07 1.31
N VAL A 52 -2.40 11.98 1.94
CA VAL A 52 -1.76 11.99 3.26
C VAL A 52 -0.27 11.73 3.11
N GLN A 53 0.50 11.95 4.18
CA GLN A 53 1.91 11.56 4.17
C GLN A 53 2.05 10.03 4.28
N THR A 54 3.06 9.50 3.58
CA THR A 54 3.46 8.09 3.65
C THR A 54 3.79 7.63 5.07
N SER A 55 4.34 8.53 5.88
CA SER A 55 4.61 8.28 7.31
C SER A 55 3.33 8.00 8.08
N VAL A 56 2.23 8.71 7.80
CA VAL A 56 0.94 8.47 8.48
C VAL A 56 0.43 7.07 8.15
N VAL A 57 0.49 6.64 6.89
CA VAL A 57 0.08 5.28 6.48
C VAL A 57 0.91 4.22 7.19
N THR A 58 2.22 4.44 7.29
CA THR A 58 3.17 3.48 7.88
C THR A 58 3.00 3.39 9.40
N ASP A 59 2.85 4.53 10.07
CA ASP A 59 2.63 4.61 11.53
C ASP A 59 1.29 3.97 11.89
N LEU A 60 0.26 4.27 11.12
CA LEU A 60 -1.07 3.69 11.28
C LEU A 60 -1.04 2.17 11.08
N ARG A 61 -0.32 1.70 10.07
CA ARG A 61 -0.09 0.26 9.83
C ARG A 61 0.58 -0.40 11.04
N ASN A 62 1.56 0.24 11.67
CA ASN A 62 2.19 -0.27 12.89
C ASN A 62 1.24 -0.27 14.10
N ARG A 63 0.31 0.69 14.18
CA ARG A 63 -0.66 0.82 15.28
C ARG A 63 -1.84 -0.16 15.20
N ILE A 64 -2.38 -0.41 14.01
CA ILE A 64 -3.57 -1.28 13.81
C ILE A 64 -3.27 -2.61 13.10
N GLY A 65 -2.01 -2.86 12.74
CA GLY A 65 -1.52 -4.19 12.35
C GLY A 65 -1.69 -4.56 10.87
N GLY A 66 -1.88 -3.58 9.97
CA GLY A 66 -2.02 -3.87 8.54
C GLY A 66 -2.21 -2.64 7.64
N TYR A 67 -1.85 -2.76 6.37
CA TYR A 67 -2.11 -1.75 5.34
C TYR A 67 -3.58 -1.66 4.98
N GLY A 68 -4.30 -2.79 4.99
CA GLY A 68 -5.73 -2.80 4.79
C GLY A 68 -6.43 -1.99 5.87
N GLN A 69 -6.17 -2.34 7.14
CA GLN A 69 -6.70 -1.64 8.32
C GLN A 69 -6.39 -0.13 8.31
N ALA A 70 -5.13 0.23 7.98
CA ALA A 70 -4.70 1.62 7.87
C ALA A 70 -5.47 2.37 6.77
N THR A 71 -5.69 1.74 5.61
CA THR A 71 -6.44 2.34 4.50
C THR A 71 -7.89 2.61 4.88
N ILE A 72 -8.53 1.69 5.61
CA ILE A 72 -9.90 1.91 6.10
C ILE A 72 -9.94 3.09 7.07
N ALA A 73 -9.01 3.14 8.01
CA ALA A 73 -8.95 4.21 8.99
C ALA A 73 -8.75 5.59 8.33
N LEU A 74 -7.90 5.65 7.29
CA LEU A 74 -7.71 6.84 6.48
C LEU A 74 -8.98 7.24 5.71
N ALA A 75 -9.63 6.29 5.05
CA ALA A 75 -10.85 6.54 4.30
C ALA A 75 -11.99 7.04 5.21
N LEU A 76 -12.14 6.45 6.41
CA LEU A 76 -13.08 6.93 7.42
C LEU A 76 -12.75 8.34 7.89
N SER A 77 -11.47 8.63 8.15
CA SER A 77 -11.06 9.97 8.60
C SER A 77 -11.37 11.05 7.56
N GLN A 78 -11.16 10.76 6.27
CA GLN A 78 -11.45 11.69 5.17
C GLN A 78 -12.94 11.95 5.03
N GLU A 79 -13.76 10.91 5.12
CA GLU A 79 -15.21 11.07 5.06
C GLU A 79 -15.72 11.85 6.28
N LEU A 80 -15.12 11.60 7.46
CA LEU A 80 -15.42 12.34 8.66
C LEU A 80 -15.08 13.82 8.51
N MET A 81 -13.96 14.18 7.89
CA MET A 81 -13.62 15.58 7.63
C MET A 81 -14.58 16.26 6.64
N LYS A 82 -15.13 15.51 5.68
CA LYS A 82 -16.14 16.04 4.75
C LYS A 82 -17.46 16.32 5.47
N THR A 83 -17.85 15.44 6.39
CA THR A 83 -19.07 15.57 7.19
C THR A 83 -18.90 16.60 8.31
N ASN A 84 -17.74 16.62 8.97
CA ASN A 84 -17.36 17.50 10.07
C ASN A 84 -16.13 18.33 9.68
N LYS A 85 -16.36 19.49 9.05
CA LYS A 85 -15.31 20.44 8.66
C LYS A 85 -14.53 21.05 9.85
N THR A 86 -15.01 20.85 11.08
CA THR A 86 -14.38 21.34 12.31
C THR A 86 -13.34 20.37 12.87
N LEU A 87 -13.32 19.10 12.42
CA LEU A 87 -12.39 18.09 12.90
C LEU A 87 -11.13 18.04 12.04
N SER A 88 -9.97 18.14 12.69
CA SER A 88 -8.67 17.98 12.04
C SER A 88 -8.43 16.52 11.65
N GLN A 89 -7.73 16.31 10.53
CA GLN A 89 -7.35 14.98 10.03
C GLN A 89 -6.74 14.07 11.10
N PRO A 90 -5.73 14.48 11.89
CA PRO A 90 -5.18 13.64 12.95
C PRO A 90 -6.20 13.29 14.05
N ALA A 91 -7.09 14.22 14.40
CA ALA A 91 -8.13 13.96 15.42
C ALA A 91 -9.19 12.98 14.92
N ALA A 92 -9.59 13.09 13.65
CA ALA A 92 -10.48 12.11 13.01
C ALA A 92 -9.83 10.72 12.96
N LEU A 93 -8.54 10.66 12.61
CA LEU A 93 -7.76 9.43 12.55
C LEU A 93 -7.62 8.77 13.93
N GLU A 94 -7.27 9.54 14.96
CA GLU A 94 -7.17 9.09 16.36
C GLU A 94 -8.49 8.50 16.86
N GLN A 95 -9.63 9.13 16.57
CA GLN A 95 -10.94 8.57 16.94
C GLN A 95 -11.16 7.21 16.28
N VAL A 96 -10.88 7.10 14.97
CA VAL A 96 -11.07 5.83 14.25
C VAL A 96 -10.13 4.74 14.81
N VAL A 97 -8.87 5.09 15.12
CA VAL A 97 -7.91 4.16 15.72
C VAL A 97 -8.35 3.73 17.11
N ALA A 98 -8.80 4.66 17.96
CA ALA A 98 -9.28 4.35 19.30
C ALA A 98 -10.47 3.39 19.27
N LEU A 99 -11.43 3.61 18.36
CA LEU A 99 -12.57 2.71 18.19
C LEU A 99 -12.16 1.35 17.63
N ARG A 100 -11.12 1.32 16.79
CA ARG A 100 -10.55 0.06 16.29
C ARG A 100 -9.85 -0.72 17.40
N GLN A 101 -9.12 -0.04 18.29
CA GLN A 101 -8.52 -0.63 19.49
C GLN A 101 -9.58 -1.13 20.46
N ALA A 102 -10.74 -0.46 20.54
CA ALA A 102 -11.93 -0.93 21.25
C ALA A 102 -12.61 -2.15 20.59
N ARG A 103 -11.99 -2.76 19.57
CA ARG A 103 -12.47 -3.96 18.85
C ARG A 103 -13.83 -3.76 18.18
N LYS A 104 -14.23 -2.52 17.89
CA LYS A 104 -15.45 -2.22 17.13
C LYS A 104 -15.26 -2.59 15.65
N GLY A 105 -16.33 -3.13 15.05
CA GLY A 105 -16.41 -3.36 13.61
C GLY A 105 -16.39 -2.03 12.84
N TRP A 106 -15.86 -2.02 11.63
CA TRP A 106 -15.76 -0.80 10.81
C TRP A 106 -17.12 -0.16 10.55
N GLY A 107 -18.18 -0.96 10.45
CA GLY A 107 -19.54 -0.45 10.30
C GLY A 107 -20.14 0.12 11.57
N ALA A 108 -19.74 -0.38 12.74
CA ALA A 108 -20.09 0.25 14.02
C ALA A 108 -19.37 1.60 14.17
N ILE A 109 -18.09 1.66 13.80
CA ILE A 109 -17.29 2.89 13.78
C ILE A 109 -17.93 3.93 12.86
N ALA A 110 -18.22 3.56 11.62
CA ALA A 110 -18.84 4.48 10.66
C ALA A 110 -20.19 5.01 11.13
N LYS A 111 -21.01 4.14 11.72
CA LYS A 111 -22.31 4.52 12.27
C LYS A 111 -22.18 5.47 13.46
N GLU A 112 -21.24 5.21 14.36
CA GLU A 112 -20.96 6.06 15.53
C GLU A 112 -20.42 7.43 15.13
N LEU A 113 -19.62 7.48 14.06
CA LEU A 113 -19.07 8.71 13.49
C LEU A 113 -20.02 9.42 12.51
N GLY A 114 -21.16 8.80 12.17
CA GLY A 114 -22.14 9.36 11.24
C GLY A 114 -21.68 9.44 9.78
N VAL A 115 -20.73 8.57 9.38
CA VAL A 115 -20.16 8.55 8.02
C VAL A 115 -20.69 7.38 7.20
N LYS A 116 -20.81 7.57 5.88
CA LYS A 116 -21.37 6.56 4.97
C LYS A 116 -20.30 5.55 4.56
N LEU A 117 -20.43 4.30 5.00
CA LEU A 117 -19.51 3.21 4.62
C LEU A 117 -19.41 3.02 3.11
N GLY A 118 -20.48 3.21 2.33
CA GLY A 118 -20.44 2.99 0.87
C GLY A 118 -19.37 3.82 0.16
N HIS A 119 -19.13 5.05 0.65
CA HIS A 119 -18.08 5.91 0.13
C HIS A 119 -16.69 5.43 0.55
N VAL A 120 -16.55 5.01 1.81
CA VAL A 120 -15.33 4.42 2.36
C VAL A 120 -14.96 3.14 1.59
N VAL A 121 -15.91 2.25 1.32
CA VAL A 121 -15.71 1.04 0.50
C VAL A 121 -15.20 1.40 -0.89
N SER A 122 -15.79 2.41 -1.52
CA SER A 122 -15.38 2.84 -2.86
C SER A 122 -13.93 3.34 -2.87
N GLU A 123 -13.54 4.14 -1.89
CA GLU A 123 -12.17 4.65 -1.76
C GLU A 123 -11.16 3.53 -1.44
N VAL A 124 -11.50 2.62 -0.52
CA VAL A 124 -10.63 1.49 -0.17
C VAL A 124 -10.46 0.53 -1.35
N LYS A 125 -11.53 0.24 -2.09
CA LYS A 125 -11.47 -0.58 -3.31
C LYS A 125 -10.62 0.05 -4.41
N LYS A 126 -10.64 1.38 -4.51
CA LYS A 126 -9.81 2.12 -5.45
C LYS A 126 -8.32 2.04 -5.05
N ALA A 127 -8.04 2.18 -3.75
CA ALA A 127 -6.70 1.97 -3.21
C ALA A 127 -6.23 0.52 -3.37
N GLU A 128 -7.09 -0.48 -3.16
CA GLU A 128 -6.83 -1.90 -3.38
C GLU A 128 -6.40 -2.16 -4.83
N LYS A 129 -7.21 -1.75 -5.81
CA LYS A 129 -6.83 -1.85 -7.24
C LYS A 129 -5.54 -1.12 -7.58
N ALA A 130 -5.33 0.06 -7.00
CA ALA A 130 -4.12 0.84 -7.24
C ALA A 130 -2.86 0.18 -6.68
N THR A 131 -3.01 -0.71 -5.69
CA THR A 131 -1.95 -1.43 -4.99
C THR A 131 -1.72 -2.83 -5.59
N ASP A 132 -2.79 -3.54 -5.97
CA ASP A 132 -2.72 -4.81 -6.73
C ASP A 132 -1.88 -4.66 -8.02
N HIS A 133 -2.06 -3.54 -8.73
CA HIS A 133 -1.21 -3.20 -9.88
C HIS A 133 0.28 -3.06 -9.53
N VAL A 134 0.61 -2.70 -8.29
CA VAL A 134 2.00 -2.58 -7.81
C VAL A 134 2.56 -3.95 -7.43
N ALA A 135 1.84 -4.80 -6.69
CA ALA A 135 2.35 -6.15 -6.42
C ALA A 135 2.42 -7.00 -7.68
N GLY A 136 1.44 -6.92 -8.58
CA GLY A 136 1.48 -7.62 -9.87
C GLY A 136 2.62 -7.14 -10.78
N LYS A 137 3.06 -5.87 -10.63
CA LYS A 137 4.24 -5.34 -11.33
C LYS A 137 5.55 -5.70 -10.62
N LEU A 138 5.54 -5.83 -9.29
CA LEU A 138 6.65 -6.37 -8.52
C LEU A 138 6.88 -7.84 -8.86
N ASP A 139 5.85 -8.67 -9.03
CA ASP A 139 6.03 -10.07 -9.46
C ASP A 139 6.76 -10.17 -10.81
N LYS A 140 6.47 -9.24 -11.74
CA LYS A 140 7.19 -9.11 -13.01
C LYS A 140 8.59 -8.50 -12.89
N ALA A 141 8.77 -7.52 -12.00
CA ALA A 141 10.04 -6.82 -11.82
C ALA A 141 11.02 -7.58 -10.91
N ASP A 142 10.55 -8.40 -9.99
CA ASP A 142 11.34 -9.32 -9.16
C ASP A 142 11.90 -10.43 -10.05
N LYS A 143 11.12 -10.92 -11.01
CA LYS A 143 11.62 -11.79 -12.08
C LYS A 143 12.72 -11.13 -12.93
N ASP A 144 12.61 -9.83 -13.21
CA ASP A 144 13.60 -9.08 -14.00
C ASP A 144 14.85 -8.70 -13.17
N LYS A 145 14.70 -8.36 -11.89
CA LYS A 145 15.82 -8.05 -10.99
C LYS A 145 16.59 -9.28 -10.53
N VAL A 146 15.94 -10.41 -10.30
CA VAL A 146 16.62 -11.68 -10.01
C VAL A 146 17.37 -12.17 -11.26
N ALA A 147 16.80 -12.00 -12.46
CA ALA A 147 17.50 -12.30 -13.71
C ALA A 147 18.69 -11.35 -14.02
N LYS A 148 18.67 -10.13 -13.48
CA LYS A 148 19.72 -9.12 -13.72
C LYS A 148 20.79 -9.06 -12.62
N ALA A 149 20.54 -9.63 -11.44
CA ALA A 149 21.53 -9.76 -10.37
C ALA A 149 22.38 -11.04 -10.48
N GLU A 150 22.01 -12.01 -11.32
CA GLU A 150 22.80 -13.25 -11.54
C GLU A 150 23.81 -13.15 -12.70
N LYS A 151 24.02 -11.95 -13.27
CA LYS A 151 25.10 -11.70 -14.24
C LYS A 151 25.98 -10.53 -13.79
N PRO A 152 27.09 -10.79 -13.08
CA PRO A 152 28.23 -9.91 -13.20
C PRO A 152 28.78 -10.04 -14.63
N GLU A 153 28.46 -9.00 -15.41
CA GLU A 153 29.31 -8.33 -16.38
C GLU A 153 30.55 -9.09 -16.88
N LYS A 154 30.33 -9.67 -18.05
CA LYS A 154 31.29 -9.75 -19.15
C LYS A 154 32.09 -8.43 -19.26
N ILE A 155 33.33 -8.44 -18.79
CA ILE A 155 34.33 -7.42 -19.14
C ILE A 155 34.65 -7.65 -20.62
N GLU A 156 34.05 -6.80 -21.44
CA GLU A 156 34.15 -6.80 -22.89
C GLU A 156 35.42 -6.07 -23.31
N LYS A 157 36.34 -6.81 -23.94
CA LYS A 157 37.09 -6.42 -25.15
C LYS A 157 37.26 -4.91 -25.38
N LEU A 158 38.47 -4.38 -25.21
CA LEU A 158 39.14 -3.57 -26.24
C LEU A 158 40.56 -3.22 -25.78
N GLU A 159 41.58 -3.86 -26.35
CA GLU A 159 42.75 -3.12 -26.81
C GLU A 159 43.19 -3.77 -28.12
N LYS A 160 42.69 -3.14 -29.18
CA LYS A 160 42.99 -3.41 -30.58
C LYS A 160 44.51 -3.34 -30.79
N MET A 161 45.05 -4.40 -31.37
CA MET A 161 45.77 -4.35 -32.64
C MET A 161 46.76 -3.19 -32.82
N GLU A 162 48.05 -3.46 -32.65
CA GLU A 162 49.05 -2.95 -33.60
C GLU A 162 50.34 -3.79 -33.55
N LYS A 163 50.50 -4.66 -34.55
CA LYS A 163 51.83 -5.10 -35.00
C LYS A 163 52.46 -3.90 -35.72
N PRO A 164 53.69 -3.50 -35.38
CA PRO A 164 54.73 -3.59 -36.41
C PRO A 164 56.03 -4.25 -35.89
N ALA A 165 56.90 -4.57 -36.83
CA ALA A 165 57.92 -5.60 -36.75
C ALA A 165 59.36 -5.09 -36.47
N LYS A 166 60.17 -6.04 -35.95
CA LYS A 166 61.65 -6.22 -36.05
C LYS A 166 62.58 -5.30 -35.21
N PRO A 167 63.85 -5.71 -34.96
CA PRO A 167 64.43 -7.04 -34.70
C PRO A 167 65.51 -7.05 -33.56
N GLU A 168 66.12 -8.23 -33.34
CA GLU A 168 67.54 -8.46 -32.93
C GLU A 168 67.92 -8.60 -31.43
N LYS A 169 68.18 -9.86 -31.00
CA LYS A 169 69.50 -10.40 -30.59
C LYS A 169 69.35 -11.73 -29.82
N PRO A 170 69.75 -12.90 -30.40
CA PRO A 170 70.03 -14.09 -29.60
C PRO A 170 71.49 -14.05 -29.16
N GLY A 171 71.72 -14.07 -27.85
CA GLY A 171 73.05 -14.30 -27.28
C GLY A 171 73.39 -15.78 -27.33
N ARG A 172 74.19 -16.18 -28.33
CA ARG A 172 75.27 -17.17 -28.20
C ARG A 172 76.26 -16.98 -29.34
#